data_AF-Q0W4E9-F1
#
_entry.id   AF-Q0W4E9-F1
#
_cell.length_a   1.000
_cell.length_b   1.000
_cell.length_c   1.000
_cell.angle_alpha   90.00
_cell.angle_beta   90.00
_cell.angle_gamma   90.00
#
_symmetry.space_group_name_H-M   'P 1'
#
loop_
_entity.id
_entity.type
_entity.pdbx_description
1 polymer ?
#
loop_
_entity_poly.entity_id
_entity_poly.type
_entity_poly.pdbx_seq_one_letter_code
_entity_poly.pdbx_strand_id
1 'polypeptide(L)'
;MGFSVGRWTQGTCRVMLSQVSNSVQDGVFTVYSDGNDDYYYTLTDFFQEVRYGQLVKIREKGRVVGKEIRVLIGDVDSEQVETFNVENFNSILRGRVGRLVRKTKTFSKIPEMLYYSVALFQFYWNFMNPLPCKQTPATIEEITTNVWTREQFISYHHTI
;
A
#
# COMPACT_ATOMS: atom_id res chain seq x y z
N MET A 1 8.18 -12.04 -22.95
CA MET A 1 8.87 -10.91 -22.28
C MET A 1 8.69 -11.14 -20.78
N GLY A 2 9.73 -11.62 -20.09
CA GLY A 2 9.61 -11.97 -18.68
C GLY A 2 9.56 -10.69 -17.86
N PHE A 3 8.39 -10.34 -17.32
CA PHE A 3 8.32 -9.39 -16.21
C PHE A 3 9.33 -9.85 -15.17
N SER A 4 10.25 -8.99 -14.75
CA SER A 4 11.17 -9.25 -13.65
C SER A 4 10.36 -9.32 -12.36
N VAL A 5 9.72 -10.46 -12.11
CA VAL A 5 8.85 -10.67 -10.96
C VAL A 5 9.67 -10.41 -9.69
N GLY A 6 9.35 -9.33 -8.99
CA GLY A 6 9.92 -9.00 -7.68
C GLY A 6 11.07 -7.99 -7.64
N ARG A 7 11.45 -7.35 -8.76
CA ARG A 7 12.35 -6.19 -8.70
C ARG A 7 11.55 -4.89 -8.71
N TRP A 8 11.87 -4.00 -7.79
CA TRP A 8 11.42 -2.61 -7.85
C TRP A 8 12.24 -1.89 -8.93
N THR A 9 11.56 -1.44 -9.98
CA THR A 9 12.10 -0.74 -11.14
C THR A 9 11.11 0.35 -11.56
N GLN A 10 11.54 1.32 -12.37
CA GLN A 10 10.62 2.30 -12.99
C GLN A 10 9.44 1.62 -13.72
N GLY A 11 9.69 0.52 -14.45
CA GLY A 11 8.65 -0.20 -15.18
C GLY A 11 7.57 -0.77 -14.25
N THR A 12 7.96 -1.39 -13.14
CA THR A 12 7.01 -1.88 -12.13
C THR A 12 6.32 -0.74 -11.38
N CYS A 13 7.01 0.39 -11.13
CA CYS A 13 6.42 1.58 -10.55
C CYS A 13 5.30 2.13 -11.43
N ARG A 14 5.54 2.26 -12.74
CA ARG A 14 4.53 2.73 -13.69
C ARG A 14 3.27 1.87 -13.69
N VAL A 15 3.43 0.54 -13.66
CA VAL A 15 2.28 -0.38 -13.58
C VAL A 15 1.49 -0.14 -12.29
N MET A 16 2.18 -0.03 -11.14
CA MET A 16 1.52 0.26 -9.87
C MET A 16 0.80 1.63 -9.89
N LEU A 17 1.50 2.68 -10.29
CA LEU A 17 0.96 4.05 -10.30
C LEU A 17 -0.19 4.21 -11.28
N SER A 18 -0.18 3.51 -12.42
CA SER A 18 -1.32 3.49 -13.35
C SER A 18 -2.60 2.93 -12.73
N GLN A 19 -2.48 1.94 -11.83
CA GLN A 19 -3.63 1.40 -11.11
C GLN A 19 -4.12 2.39 -10.05
N VAL A 20 -3.19 3.05 -9.35
CA VAL A 20 -3.51 4.08 -8.36
C VAL A 20 -4.21 5.26 -9.01
N SER A 21 -3.67 5.80 -10.11
CA SER A 21 -4.26 6.94 -10.83
C SER A 21 -5.67 6.65 -11.33
N ASN A 22 -5.96 5.42 -11.74
CA ASN A 22 -7.31 5.02 -12.16
C ASN A 22 -8.31 4.89 -11.00
N SER A 23 -7.82 4.86 -9.75
CA SER A 23 -8.62 4.62 -8.54
C SER A 23 -8.80 5.87 -7.69
N VAL A 24 -8.21 7.00 -8.09
CA VAL A 24 -8.27 8.28 -7.36
C VAL A 24 -8.88 9.37 -8.24
N GLN A 25 -9.50 10.37 -7.62
CA GLN A 25 -10.01 11.55 -8.32
C GLN A 25 -8.88 12.54 -8.60
N ASP A 26 -9.02 13.37 -9.63
CA ASP A 26 -8.06 14.43 -9.90
C ASP A 26 -7.91 15.39 -8.71
N GLY A 27 -6.68 15.75 -8.39
CA GLY A 27 -6.39 16.61 -7.25
C GLY A 27 -4.90 16.74 -6.96
N VAL A 28 -4.60 17.46 -5.87
CA VAL A 28 -3.23 17.63 -5.37
C VAL A 28 -2.89 16.47 -4.45
N PHE A 29 -1.93 15.64 -4.88
CA PHE A 29 -1.52 14.48 -4.10
C PHE A 29 -0.27 14.76 -3.29
N THR A 30 -0.26 14.28 -2.06
CA THR A 30 0.96 14.25 -1.25
C THR A 30 1.39 12.79 -1.07
N VAL A 31 2.60 12.47 -1.51
CA VAL A 31 3.16 11.13 -1.49
C VAL A 31 4.39 11.09 -0.59
N TYR A 32 4.46 10.08 0.27
CA TYR A 32 5.64 9.78 1.08
C TYR A 32 6.12 8.36 0.78
N SER A 33 7.43 8.19 0.56
CA SER A 33 8.01 6.86 0.32
C SER A 33 9.33 6.65 1.05
N ASP A 34 9.88 5.46 0.89
CA ASP A 34 11.29 5.21 1.20
C ASP A 34 12.22 5.88 0.17
N GLY A 35 13.53 5.78 0.39
CA GLY A 35 14.56 6.36 -0.48
C GLY A 35 14.75 5.65 -1.82
N ASN A 36 13.68 5.18 -2.46
CA ASN A 36 13.71 4.60 -3.78
C ASN A 36 13.46 5.67 -4.84
N ASP A 37 14.46 5.93 -5.67
CA ASP A 37 14.41 7.03 -6.64
C ASP A 37 13.48 6.76 -7.84
N ASP A 38 13.07 5.51 -8.08
CA ASP A 38 12.18 5.18 -9.20
C ASP A 38 10.82 5.91 -9.13
N TYR A 39 10.34 6.23 -7.93
CA TYR A 39 9.11 6.99 -7.73
C TYR A 39 9.21 8.42 -8.25
N TYR A 40 10.37 9.07 -8.07
CA TYR A 40 10.58 10.45 -8.52
C TYR A 40 10.33 10.59 -10.02
N TYR A 41 10.82 9.64 -10.81
CA TYR A 41 10.70 9.65 -12.27
C TYR A 41 9.33 9.20 -12.80
N THR A 42 8.49 8.62 -11.94
CA THR A 42 7.23 7.99 -12.38
C THR A 42 5.99 8.69 -11.82
N LEU A 43 6.07 9.39 -10.70
CA LEU A 43 4.92 10.10 -10.12
C LEU A 43 4.38 11.20 -11.04
N THR A 44 5.27 11.95 -11.67
CA THR A 44 4.91 13.06 -12.59
C THR A 44 4.33 12.57 -13.91
N ASP A 45 4.49 11.28 -14.25
CA ASP A 45 3.85 10.68 -15.43
C ASP A 45 2.32 10.50 -15.22
N PHE A 46 1.85 10.43 -13.96
CA PHE A 46 0.45 10.09 -13.64
C PHE A 46 -0.31 11.16 -12.86
N PHE A 47 0.37 12.02 -12.09
CA PHE A 47 -0.26 13.05 -11.28
C PHE A 47 0.20 14.43 -11.72
N GLN A 48 -0.74 15.29 -12.14
CA GLN A 48 -0.44 16.66 -12.60
C GLN A 48 0.09 17.52 -11.46
N GLU A 49 -0.50 17.40 -10.27
CA GLU A 49 -0.09 18.13 -9.07
C GLU A 49 0.28 17.15 -7.96
N VAL A 50 1.59 16.96 -7.74
CA VAL A 50 2.12 16.07 -6.70
C VAL A 50 3.16 16.77 -5.83
N ARG A 51 3.08 16.53 -4.52
CA ARG A 51 4.07 16.87 -3.51
C ARG A 51 4.70 15.58 -3.05
N TYR A 52 6.03 15.50 -3.03
CA TYR A 52 6.72 14.24 -2.82
C TYR A 52 7.88 14.37 -1.84
N GLY A 53 7.79 13.60 -0.74
CA GLY A 53 8.82 13.47 0.27
C GLY A 53 9.32 12.03 0.40
N GLN A 54 10.59 11.87 0.76
CA GLN A 54 11.21 10.57 1.03
C GLN A 54 11.80 10.52 2.43
N LEU A 55 11.68 9.36 3.06
CA LEU A 55 12.44 9.00 4.25
C LEU A 55 13.57 8.03 3.88
N VAL A 56 14.81 8.52 3.93
CA VAL A 56 16.01 7.73 3.63
C VAL A 56 16.66 7.26 4.93
N LYS A 57 16.73 5.95 5.15
CA LYS A 57 17.38 5.35 6.31
C LYS A 57 18.90 5.28 6.08
N ILE A 58 19.68 6.01 6.87
CA ILE A 58 21.14 5.97 6.85
C ILE A 58 21.58 4.70 7.58
N ARG A 59 22.40 3.88 6.91
CA ARG A 59 22.88 2.61 7.46
C ARG A 59 24.41 2.57 7.52
N GLU A 60 24.91 2.14 8.68
CA GLU A 60 26.32 1.83 8.88
C GLU A 60 26.44 0.38 9.37
N LYS A 61 27.32 -0.40 8.73
CA LYS A 61 27.54 -1.82 9.07
C LYS A 61 26.22 -2.63 9.17
N GLY A 62 25.25 -2.32 8.30
CA GLY A 62 23.94 -2.98 8.24
C GLY A 62 22.93 -2.52 9.30
N ARG A 63 23.29 -1.63 10.22
CA ARG A 63 22.38 -1.06 11.22
C ARG A 63 21.91 0.32 10.79
N VAL A 64 20.64 0.64 11.06
CA VAL A 64 20.11 1.99 10.85
C VAL A 64 20.68 2.89 11.94
N VAL A 65 21.44 3.91 11.56
CA VAL A 65 22.08 4.88 12.47
C VAL A 65 21.43 6.26 12.41
N GLY A 66 20.61 6.51 11.40
CA GLY A 66 19.93 7.78 11.22
C GLY A 66 18.85 7.72 10.16
N LYS A 67 18.13 8.82 10.03
CA LYS A 67 17.12 9.06 9.00
C LYS A 67 17.33 10.45 8.41
N GLU A 68 17.18 10.56 7.10
CA GLU A 68 17.26 11.79 6.33
C GLU A 68 15.91 11.97 5.62
N ILE A 69 15.32 13.15 5.74
CA ILE A 69 14.10 13.51 4.99
C ILE A 69 14.53 14.30 3.76
N ARG A 70 14.03 13.89 2.59
CA ARG A 70 14.25 14.58 1.33
C ARG A 70 12.94 15.07 0.78
N VAL A 71 12.81 16.37 0.54
CA VAL A 71 11.69 16.95 -0.20
C VAL A 71 12.11 17.03 -1.66
N LEU A 72 11.45 16.26 -2.53
CA LEU A 72 11.83 16.14 -3.93
C LEU A 72 10.94 16.94 -4.86
N ILE A 73 9.64 17.07 -4.54
CA ILE A 73 8.68 17.81 -5.37
C ILE A 73 7.76 18.62 -4.45
N GLY A 74 7.61 19.91 -4.76
CA GLY A 74 6.65 20.80 -4.10
C GLY A 74 6.98 21.10 -2.64
N ASP A 75 5.94 21.55 -1.92
CA ASP A 75 5.99 21.84 -0.49
C ASP A 75 5.46 20.64 0.32
N VAL A 76 6.28 20.09 1.20
CA VAL A 76 5.99 18.89 1.98
C VAL A 76 6.22 19.18 3.45
N ASP A 77 5.24 18.83 4.28
CA ASP A 77 5.43 18.82 5.72
C ASP A 77 6.37 17.67 6.11
N SER A 78 7.60 18.04 6.45
CA SER A 78 8.65 17.09 6.84
C SER A 78 8.28 16.24 8.05
N GLU A 79 7.40 16.71 8.95
CA GLU A 79 6.99 15.95 10.13
C GLU A 79 6.11 14.75 9.77
N GLN A 80 5.40 14.84 8.64
CA GLN A 80 4.53 13.77 8.13
C GLN A 80 5.29 12.72 7.30
N VAL A 81 6.55 12.98 6.96
CA VAL A 81 7.36 12.06 6.13
C VAL A 81 7.82 10.88 6.99
N GLU A 82 6.99 9.84 7.05
CA GLU A 82 7.27 8.60 7.75
C GLU A 82 6.89 7.34 6.96
N THR A 83 7.54 6.21 7.28
CA THR A 83 7.26 4.91 6.66
C THR A 83 6.71 3.88 7.65
N PHE A 84 6.55 4.25 8.93
CA PHE A 84 6.17 3.30 9.97
C PHE A 84 4.82 2.62 9.70
N ASN A 85 3.81 3.38 9.26
CA ASN A 85 2.48 2.85 8.99
C ASN A 85 2.48 1.80 7.87
N VAL A 86 3.15 2.09 6.75
CA VAL A 86 3.26 1.14 5.63
C VAL A 86 4.13 -0.07 5.99
N GLU A 87 5.20 0.12 6.76
CA GLU A 87 6.04 -0.97 7.24
C GLU A 87 5.28 -1.91 8.19
N ASN A 88 4.51 -1.33 9.12
CA ASN A 88 3.65 -2.07 10.04
C ASN A 88 2.57 -2.84 9.28
N PHE A 89 1.87 -2.19 8.34
CA PHE A 89 0.86 -2.85 7.51
C PHE A 89 1.47 -3.98 6.68
N ASN A 90 2.64 -3.79 6.08
CA ASN A 90 3.36 -4.85 5.35
C ASN A 90 3.70 -6.05 6.23
N SER A 91 4.03 -5.82 7.51
CA SER A 91 4.24 -6.88 8.50
C SER A 91 2.95 -7.66 8.77
N ILE A 92 1.85 -6.95 9.03
CA ILE A 92 0.53 -7.54 9.28
C ILE A 92 0.08 -8.36 8.06
N LEU A 93 0.15 -7.78 6.86
CA LEU A 93 -0.23 -8.41 5.61
C LEU A 93 0.53 -9.72 5.40
N ARG A 94 1.85 -9.72 5.58
CA ARG A 94 2.67 -10.95 5.48
C ARG A 94 2.35 -11.97 6.58
N GLY A 95 2.08 -11.52 7.80
CA GLY A 95 1.69 -12.39 8.90
C GLY A 95 0.34 -13.07 8.70
N ARG A 96 -0.60 -12.40 8.03
CA ARG A 96 -1.96 -12.90 7.78
C ARG A 96 -2.10 -13.64 6.46
N VAL A 97 -1.34 -13.24 5.44
CA VAL A 97 -1.35 -13.84 4.11
C VAL A 97 -0.05 -14.63 3.89
N GLY A 98 -0.02 -15.86 4.41
CA GLY A 98 1.17 -16.72 4.32
C GLY A 98 1.66 -17.00 2.90
N ARG A 99 0.80 -16.80 1.88
CA ARG A 99 1.13 -16.89 0.46
C ARG A 99 2.20 -15.90 0.02
N LEU A 100 2.36 -14.77 0.73
CA LEU A 100 3.35 -13.73 0.46
C LEU A 100 4.73 -13.99 1.09
N VAL A 101 4.85 -14.99 1.97
CA VAL A 101 6.08 -15.20 2.78
C VAL A 101 6.91 -16.39 2.31
N ARG A 102 6.28 -17.54 2.02
CA ARG A 102 7.01 -18.78 1.73
C ARG A 102 6.65 -19.37 0.38
N LYS A 103 7.57 -19.21 -0.58
CA LYS A 103 7.46 -19.78 -1.93
C LYS A 103 7.34 -21.31 -1.94
N THR A 104 7.82 -22.01 -0.93
CA THR A 104 7.88 -23.49 -0.93
C THR A 104 6.67 -24.18 -0.31
N LYS A 105 5.84 -23.47 0.48
CA LYS A 105 4.74 -24.10 1.24
C LYS A 105 3.37 -23.56 0.89
N THR A 106 3.25 -22.25 0.81
CA THR A 106 1.95 -21.56 0.81
C THR A 106 1.76 -20.70 -0.42
N PHE A 107 2.65 -20.75 -1.41
CA PHE A 107 2.54 -19.93 -2.61
C PHE A 107 1.31 -20.30 -3.45
N SER A 108 0.69 -19.28 -4.03
CA SER A 108 -0.32 -19.49 -5.07
C SER A 108 0.37 -19.93 -6.36
N LYS A 109 0.00 -21.10 -6.87
CA LYS A 109 0.43 -21.56 -8.21
C LYS A 109 -0.24 -20.79 -9.34
N ILE A 110 -1.41 -20.23 -9.06
CA ILE A 110 -2.27 -19.49 -9.98
C ILE A 110 -2.28 -18.03 -9.50
N PRO A 111 -1.90 -17.03 -10.32
CA PRO A 111 -1.84 -15.62 -9.93
C PRO A 111 -3.17 -15.08 -9.38
N GLU A 112 -4.28 -15.47 -9.97
CA GLU A 112 -5.64 -15.08 -9.58
C GLU A 112 -5.96 -15.51 -8.14
N MET A 113 -5.44 -16.66 -7.71
CA MET A 113 -5.61 -17.14 -6.34
C MET A 113 -4.82 -16.31 -5.32
N LEU A 114 -3.72 -15.67 -5.73
CA LEU A 114 -3.05 -14.67 -4.90
C LEU A 114 -3.90 -13.40 -4.82
N TYR A 115 -4.40 -12.92 -5.95
CA TYR A 115 -5.28 -11.75 -6.01
C TYR A 115 -6.51 -11.92 -5.10
N TYR A 116 -7.26 -13.02 -5.22
CA TYR A 116 -8.42 -13.28 -4.37
C TYR A 116 -8.07 -13.37 -2.88
N SER A 117 -6.91 -13.95 -2.54
CA SER A 117 -6.47 -14.02 -1.15
C SER A 117 -6.12 -12.65 -0.58
N VAL A 118 -5.52 -11.76 -1.38
CA VAL A 118 -5.22 -10.38 -0.97
C VAL A 118 -6.50 -9.56 -0.88
N ALA A 119 -7.40 -9.68 -1.86
CA ALA A 119 -8.70 -9.00 -1.86
C ALA A 119 -9.56 -9.38 -0.65
N LEU A 120 -9.62 -10.68 -0.31
CA LEU A 120 -10.32 -11.15 0.89
C LEU A 120 -9.72 -10.56 2.16
N PHE A 121 -8.39 -10.50 2.26
CA PHE A 121 -7.72 -9.89 3.40
C PHE A 121 -7.98 -8.38 3.48
N GLN A 122 -7.91 -7.66 2.36
CA GLN A 122 -8.21 -6.23 2.30
C GLN A 122 -9.64 -5.94 2.71
N PHE A 123 -10.62 -6.75 2.26
CA PHE A 123 -12.00 -6.60 2.70
C PHE A 123 -12.13 -6.79 4.21
N TYR A 124 -11.58 -7.89 4.74
CA TYR A 124 -11.59 -8.15 6.17
C TYR A 124 -10.94 -7.01 6.98
N TRP A 125 -9.78 -6.54 6.54
CA TRP A 125 -9.05 -5.46 7.20
C TRP A 125 -9.82 -4.14 7.18
N ASN A 126 -10.37 -3.76 6.03
CA ASN A 126 -11.00 -2.45 5.83
C ASN A 126 -12.43 -2.40 6.40
N PHE A 127 -13.19 -3.50 6.38
CA PHE A 127 -14.62 -3.48 6.71
C PHE A 127 -14.98 -4.23 7.99
N MET A 128 -14.17 -5.21 8.43
CA MET A 128 -14.57 -6.14 9.50
C MET A 128 -13.65 -6.12 10.73
N ASN A 129 -12.44 -5.58 10.62
CA ASN A 129 -11.45 -5.59 11.70
C ASN A 129 -11.28 -4.19 12.31
N PRO A 130 -11.91 -3.90 13.47
CA PRO A 130 -11.73 -2.61 14.13
C PRO A 130 -10.27 -2.40 14.53
N LEU A 131 -9.78 -1.18 14.29
CA LEU A 131 -8.50 -0.70 14.80
C LEU A 131 -8.62 -0.39 16.30
N PRO A 132 -7.53 -0.03 17.00
CA PRO A 132 -7.58 0.32 18.43
C PRO A 132 -8.57 1.45 18.78
N CYS A 133 -8.90 2.33 17.82
CA CYS A 133 -9.93 3.35 17.95
C CYS A 133 -11.38 2.81 17.86
N LYS A 134 -11.58 1.49 17.77
CA LYS A 134 -12.87 0.80 17.64
C LYS A 134 -13.64 1.08 16.34
N GLN A 135 -13.00 1.74 15.37
CA GLN A 135 -13.51 1.93 14.01
C GLN A 135 -12.69 1.13 13.01
N THR A 136 -13.29 0.75 11.89
CA THR A 136 -12.57 0.16 10.75
C THR A 136 -12.10 1.25 9.80
N PRO A 137 -11.09 0.99 8.94
CA PRO A 137 -10.69 1.94 7.90
C PRO A 137 -11.88 2.43 7.06
N ALA A 138 -12.79 1.55 6.65
CA ALA A 138 -13.96 1.94 5.86
C ALA A 138 -14.95 2.82 6.63
N THR A 139 -15.02 2.72 7.96
CA THR A 139 -15.83 3.63 8.78
C THR A 139 -15.15 4.97 9.01
N ILE A 140 -13.81 4.99 9.13
CA ILE A 140 -13.03 6.23 9.24
C ILE A 140 -13.17 7.06 7.96
N GLU A 141 -13.14 6.40 6.80
CA GLU A 141 -13.33 7.02 5.48
C GLU A 141 -14.81 7.20 5.10
N GLU A 142 -15.73 6.96 6.04
CA GLU A 142 -17.19 7.15 5.85
C GLU A 142 -17.81 6.33 4.69
N ILE A 143 -17.12 5.29 4.21
CA ILE A 143 -17.62 4.35 3.19
C ILE A 143 -18.76 3.49 3.75
N THR A 144 -18.71 3.18 5.05
CA THR A 144 -19.75 2.42 5.75
C THR A 144 -19.98 2.98 7.15
N THR A 145 -21.24 3.00 7.59
CA THR A 145 -21.61 3.50 8.92
C THR A 145 -21.37 2.47 10.03
N ASN A 146 -21.33 1.19 9.70
CA ASN A 146 -21.15 0.11 10.65
C ASN A 146 -20.01 -0.84 10.25
N VAL A 147 -19.44 -1.50 11.26
CA VAL A 147 -18.52 -2.62 11.09
C VAL A 147 -19.28 -3.80 10.50
N TRP A 148 -18.70 -4.43 9.48
CA TRP A 148 -19.30 -5.59 8.84
C TRP A 148 -19.15 -6.86 9.68
N THR A 149 -20.24 -7.60 9.84
CA THR A 149 -20.21 -8.93 10.47
C THR A 149 -19.87 -10.01 9.45
N ARG A 150 -19.52 -11.21 9.95
CA ARG A 150 -19.26 -12.37 9.08
C ARG A 150 -20.50 -12.79 8.32
N GLU A 151 -21.66 -12.72 8.95
CA GLU A 151 -22.95 -13.06 8.37
C GLU A 151 -23.26 -12.10 7.21
N GLN A 152 -23.08 -10.79 7.41
CA GLN A 152 -23.25 -9.80 6.34
C GLN A 152 -22.30 -10.07 5.17
N PHE A 153 -21.03 -10.37 5.44
CA PHE A 153 -20.06 -10.68 4.39
C PHE A 153 -20.43 -11.93 3.57
N ILE A 154 -20.86 -13.01 4.22
CA ILE A 154 -21.18 -14.28 3.55
C ILE A 154 -22.54 -14.22 2.82
N SER A 155 -23.52 -13.55 3.42
CA SER A 155 -24.87 -13.38 2.85
C SER A 155 -24.94 -12.23 1.84
N TYR A 156 -23.83 -11.49 1.62
CA TYR A 156 -23.80 -10.44 0.63
C TYR A 156 -23.95 -11.04 -0.76
N HIS A 157 -25.04 -10.68 -1.41
CA HIS A 157 -25.31 -11.03 -2.80
C HIS A 157 -25.56 -9.73 -3.54
N HIS A 158 -24.72 -9.43 -4.53
CA HIS A 158 -25.04 -8.37 -5.48
C HIS A 158 -26.36 -8.75 -6.15
N THR A 159 -27.41 -7.99 -5.87
CA THR A 159 -28.65 -8.10 -6.64
C THR A 159 -28.32 -7.58 -8.03
N ILE A 160 -28.26 -8.51 -9.00
CA ILE A 160 -28.08 -8.22 -10.43
C ILE A 160 -29.43 -7.81 -11.00
#